data_AF-A0A455SKW1-F1
#
_entry.id   AF-A0A455SKW1-F1
#
_cell.length_a   1.000
_cell.length_b   1.000
_cell.length_c   1.000
_cell.angle_alpha   90.00
_cell.angle_beta   90.00
_cell.angle_gamma   90.00
#
_symmetry.space_group_name_H-M   'P 1'
#
loop_
_entity.id
_entity.type
_entity.pdbx_description
1 polymer ?
#
loop_
_entity_poly.entity_id
_entity_poly.type
_entity_poly.pdbx_seq_one_letter_code
_entity_poly.pdbx_strand_id
1 'polypeptide(L)'
;METDEREQTILDAAAELLLRYGYNKLTMSDVANAAGLHRGLVYLRFPSKDELIDALIFRELMRYAETWHACFEADPQSGTVAAIYRSTLAAIKQLPLAVPLLTRDEHIFGKYLRKPGNVFTQLTNVSVTRDFLQAMREVGAIRNDVSIDAMAVIMDKLSLSIIEALSSPHTASVQPEELVETIARMLEAMLTPEGANLEAGKALLNDWLRQRQARLASLKEQTKRERKR
;
A
#
# COMPACT_ATOMS: atom_id res chain seq x y z
N MET A 1 -1.15 0.48 -30.41
CA MET A 1 -0.91 0.57 -28.96
C MET A 1 -0.23 1.86 -28.65
N GLU A 2 -0.91 2.69 -27.89
CA GLU A 2 -0.40 3.94 -27.34
C GLU A 2 0.78 3.65 -26.39
N THR A 3 1.69 4.61 -26.19
CA THR A 3 2.91 4.42 -25.40
C THR A 3 2.60 3.97 -23.96
N ASP A 4 1.48 4.42 -23.41
CA ASP A 4 1.06 4.09 -22.05
C ASP A 4 0.47 2.68 -21.94
N GLU A 5 -0.28 2.22 -22.95
CA GLU A 5 -0.76 0.82 -23.01
C GLU A 5 0.41 -0.17 -23.01
N ARG A 6 1.48 0.13 -23.75
CA ARG A 6 2.70 -0.68 -23.76
C ARG A 6 3.38 -0.74 -22.41
N GLU A 7 3.46 0.38 -21.71
CA GLU A 7 4.00 0.40 -20.35
C GLU A 7 3.18 -0.52 -19.44
N GLN A 8 1.86 -0.43 -19.47
CA GLN A 8 1.00 -1.27 -18.63
C GLN A 8 1.20 -2.76 -18.94
N THR A 9 1.24 -3.15 -20.22
CA THR A 9 1.50 -4.55 -20.61
C THR A 9 2.85 -5.06 -20.08
N ILE A 10 3.91 -4.23 -20.14
CA ILE A 10 5.23 -4.60 -19.61
C ILE A 10 5.18 -4.76 -18.09
N LEU A 11 4.53 -3.83 -17.39
CA LEU A 11 4.44 -3.85 -15.94
C LEU A 11 3.55 -5.01 -15.44
N ASP A 12 2.50 -5.39 -16.17
CA ASP A 12 1.68 -6.57 -15.86
C ASP A 12 2.48 -7.87 -15.99
N ALA A 13 3.21 -8.04 -17.10
CA ALA A 13 4.12 -9.17 -17.28
C ALA A 13 5.20 -9.21 -16.19
N ALA A 14 5.76 -8.06 -15.82
CA ALA A 14 6.73 -7.96 -14.73
C ALA A 14 6.12 -8.34 -13.37
N ALA A 15 4.88 -7.93 -13.08
CA ALA A 15 4.18 -8.27 -11.84
C ALA A 15 3.98 -9.79 -11.70
N GLU A 16 3.51 -10.45 -12.75
CA GLU A 16 3.30 -11.90 -12.76
C GLU A 16 4.61 -12.65 -12.54
N LEU A 17 5.66 -12.30 -13.30
CA LEU A 17 6.97 -12.93 -13.18
C LEU A 17 7.62 -12.66 -11.82
N LEU A 18 7.42 -11.47 -11.26
CA LEU A 18 7.95 -11.10 -9.95
C LEU A 18 7.30 -11.93 -8.83
N LEU A 19 5.97 -12.10 -8.86
CA LEU A 19 5.25 -12.96 -7.92
C LEU A 19 5.69 -14.42 -8.04
N ARG A 20 5.91 -14.90 -9.26
CA ARG A 20 6.23 -16.30 -9.52
C ARG A 20 7.68 -16.68 -9.19
N TYR A 21 8.63 -15.79 -9.48
CA TYR A 21 10.06 -16.13 -9.44
C TYR A 21 10.89 -15.25 -8.50
N GLY A 22 10.34 -14.12 -8.06
CA GLY A 22 11.08 -13.11 -7.33
C GLY A 22 12.08 -12.33 -8.20
N TYR A 23 12.48 -11.17 -7.69
CA TYR A 23 13.37 -10.21 -8.36
C TYR A 23 14.70 -10.84 -8.79
N ASN A 24 15.24 -11.77 -7.99
CA ASN A 24 16.54 -12.38 -8.23
C ASN A 24 16.56 -13.20 -9.53
N LYS A 25 15.45 -13.86 -9.87
CA LYS A 25 15.34 -14.74 -11.05
C LYS A 25 14.67 -14.05 -12.25
N LEU A 26 13.93 -12.96 -12.03
CA LEU A 26 13.33 -12.17 -13.10
C LEU A 26 14.41 -11.58 -14.03
N THR A 27 14.22 -11.74 -15.34
CA THR A 27 15.06 -11.11 -16.38
C THR A 27 14.24 -10.24 -17.34
N MET A 28 14.89 -9.24 -17.94
CA MET A 28 14.25 -8.37 -18.94
C MET A 28 13.80 -9.13 -20.19
N SER A 29 14.47 -10.24 -20.53
CA SER A 29 14.09 -11.09 -21.67
C SER A 29 12.79 -11.84 -21.38
N ASP A 30 12.65 -12.38 -20.17
CA ASP A 30 11.42 -13.07 -19.77
C ASP A 30 10.22 -12.12 -19.75
N VAL A 31 10.43 -10.90 -19.26
CA VAL A 31 9.39 -9.85 -19.29
C VAL A 31 8.99 -9.50 -20.72
N ALA A 32 9.95 -9.35 -21.64
CA ALA A 32 9.65 -9.07 -23.04
C ALA A 32 8.83 -10.19 -23.69
N ASN A 33 9.23 -11.44 -23.44
CA ASN A 33 8.51 -12.62 -23.95
C ASN A 33 7.09 -12.71 -23.37
N ALA A 34 6.93 -12.54 -22.06
CA ALA A 34 5.62 -12.56 -21.39
C ALA A 34 4.71 -11.40 -21.83
N ALA A 35 5.28 -10.22 -22.11
CA ALA A 35 4.55 -9.08 -22.65
C ALA A 35 4.23 -9.21 -24.16
N GLY A 36 4.73 -10.23 -24.85
CA GLY A 36 4.59 -10.37 -26.31
C GLY A 36 5.32 -9.29 -27.10
N LEU A 37 6.39 -8.72 -26.55
CA LEU A 37 7.15 -7.61 -27.13
C LEU A 37 8.58 -8.01 -27.48
N HIS A 38 9.15 -7.34 -28.49
CA HIS A 38 10.57 -7.48 -28.76
C HIS A 38 11.39 -6.88 -27.61
N ARG A 39 12.49 -7.54 -27.22
CA ARG A 39 13.36 -7.11 -26.10
C ARG A 39 13.77 -5.64 -26.21
N GLY A 40 14.14 -5.17 -27.39
CA GLY A 40 14.52 -3.77 -27.62
C GLY A 40 13.44 -2.75 -27.23
N LEU A 41 12.15 -3.08 -27.37
CA LEU A 41 11.05 -2.19 -26.97
C LEU A 41 10.94 -2.07 -25.44
N VAL A 42 11.18 -3.16 -24.72
CA VAL A 42 11.18 -3.14 -23.25
C VAL A 42 12.36 -2.30 -22.73
N TYR A 43 13.56 -2.48 -23.29
CA TYR A 43 14.74 -1.68 -22.92
C TYR A 43 14.60 -0.19 -23.29
N LEU A 44 13.84 0.13 -24.36
CA LEU A 44 13.53 1.51 -24.70
C LEU A 44 12.70 2.20 -23.61
N ARG A 45 11.79 1.45 -22.95
CA ARG A 45 10.94 2.00 -21.89
C ARG A 45 11.62 1.93 -20.51
N PHE A 46 12.26 0.82 -20.21
CA PHE A 46 12.93 0.52 -18.95
C PHE A 46 14.37 0.09 -19.25
N PRO A 47 15.35 1.02 -19.19
CA PRO A 47 16.75 0.73 -19.52
C PRO A 47 17.37 -0.38 -18.66
N SER A 48 16.85 -0.59 -17.45
CA SER A 48 17.33 -1.61 -16.51
C SER A 48 16.19 -2.36 -15.80
N LYS A 49 16.51 -3.54 -15.27
CA LYS A 49 15.60 -4.30 -14.39
C LYS A 49 15.22 -3.50 -13.14
N ASP A 50 16.14 -2.69 -12.62
CA ASP A 50 15.87 -1.88 -11.43
C ASP A 50 14.82 -0.80 -11.73
N GLU A 51 14.95 -0.11 -12.85
CA GLU A 51 13.97 0.89 -13.27
C GLU A 51 12.60 0.28 -13.57
N LEU A 52 12.56 -0.92 -14.15
CA LEU A 52 11.31 -1.67 -14.32
C LEU A 52 10.65 -1.96 -12.96
N ILE A 53 11.42 -2.40 -11.97
CA ILE A 53 10.91 -2.77 -10.64
C ILE A 53 10.54 -1.53 -9.83
N ASP A 54 11.30 -0.44 -9.93
CA ASP A 54 10.96 0.86 -9.36
C ASP A 54 9.59 1.31 -9.90
N ALA A 55 9.42 1.30 -11.23
CA ALA A 55 8.16 1.69 -11.88
C ALA A 55 6.98 0.78 -11.49
N LEU A 56 7.21 -0.53 -11.41
CA LEU A 56 6.21 -1.50 -10.95
C LEU A 56 5.79 -1.22 -9.51
N ILE A 57 6.73 -1.01 -8.59
CA ILE A 57 6.43 -0.70 -7.18
C ILE A 57 5.58 0.58 -7.09
N PHE A 58 5.96 1.65 -7.79
CA PHE A 58 5.15 2.88 -7.78
C PHE A 58 3.74 2.67 -8.35
N ARG A 59 3.61 1.91 -9.44
CA ARG A 59 2.29 1.58 -10.01
C ARG A 59 1.44 0.83 -9.01
N GLU A 60 1.97 -0.23 -8.41
CA GLU A 60 1.21 -1.07 -7.48
C GLU A 60 0.85 -0.34 -6.17
N LEU A 61 1.72 0.56 -5.69
CA LEU A 61 1.39 1.42 -4.55
C LEU A 61 0.26 2.42 -4.87
N MET A 62 0.23 2.97 -6.09
CA MET A 62 -0.88 3.82 -6.55
C MET A 62 -2.17 3.01 -6.67
N ARG A 63 -2.14 1.83 -7.31
CA ARG A 63 -3.29 0.92 -7.42
C ARG A 63 -3.82 0.51 -6.05
N TYR A 64 -2.92 0.23 -5.10
CA TYR A 64 -3.28 -0.04 -3.71
C TYR A 64 -4.00 1.15 -3.08
N ALA A 65 -3.45 2.37 -3.19
CA ALA A 65 -4.08 3.56 -2.64
C ALA A 65 -5.48 3.82 -3.25
N GLU A 66 -5.64 3.64 -4.56
CA GLU A 66 -6.92 3.81 -5.26
C GLU A 66 -7.94 2.74 -4.86
N THR A 67 -7.53 1.48 -4.80
CA THR A 67 -8.41 0.36 -4.42
C THR A 67 -8.83 0.47 -2.96
N TRP A 68 -7.88 0.80 -2.08
CA TRP A 68 -8.13 1.08 -0.67
C TRP A 68 -9.13 2.22 -0.51
N HIS A 69 -8.94 3.32 -1.26
CA HIS A 69 -9.85 4.47 -1.22
C HIS A 69 -11.26 4.10 -1.67
N ALA A 70 -11.40 3.35 -2.77
CA ALA A 70 -12.69 2.87 -3.24
C ALA A 70 -13.39 1.97 -2.20
N CYS A 71 -12.66 1.06 -1.56
CA CYS A 71 -13.20 0.23 -0.48
C CYS A 71 -13.59 1.05 0.75
N PHE A 72 -12.83 2.09 1.07
CA PHE A 72 -13.17 3.03 2.14
C PHE A 72 -14.44 3.80 1.81
N GLU A 73 -14.55 4.40 0.64
CA GLU A 73 -15.74 5.15 0.22
C GLU A 73 -17.02 4.30 0.21
N ALA A 74 -16.90 3.00 -0.09
CA ALA A 74 -18.02 2.07 -0.08
C ALA A 74 -18.45 1.61 1.33
N ASP A 75 -17.65 1.85 2.38
CA ASP A 75 -18.01 1.50 3.75
C ASP A 75 -19.05 2.51 4.29
N PRO A 76 -20.24 2.06 4.77
CA PRO A 76 -21.24 2.95 5.37
C PRO A 76 -20.74 3.72 6.59
N GLN A 77 -19.69 3.24 7.25
CA GLN A 77 -19.03 3.87 8.38
C GLN A 77 -17.68 4.49 7.98
N SER A 78 -17.53 4.82 6.69
CA SER A 78 -16.43 5.64 6.19
C SER A 78 -16.37 6.94 6.98
N GLY A 79 -15.22 7.17 7.62
CA GLY A 79 -15.05 8.24 8.62
C GLY A 79 -14.74 7.72 10.03
N THR A 80 -14.82 6.41 10.26
CA THR A 80 -14.29 5.77 11.48
C THR A 80 -12.89 5.21 11.27
N VAL A 81 -12.17 4.98 12.38
CA VAL A 81 -10.91 4.23 12.36
C VAL A 81 -11.14 2.76 11.98
N ALA A 82 -12.28 2.18 12.33
CA ALA A 82 -12.64 0.80 12.00
C ALA A 82 -12.68 0.56 10.48
N ALA A 83 -13.27 1.51 9.73
CA ALA A 83 -13.31 1.46 8.28
C ALA A 83 -11.90 1.35 7.66
N ILE A 84 -10.87 1.99 8.25
CA ILE A 84 -9.48 1.92 7.76
C ILE A 84 -8.98 0.48 7.69
N TYR A 85 -9.24 -0.31 8.73
CA TYR A 85 -8.82 -1.71 8.80
C TYR A 85 -9.60 -2.59 7.83
N ARG A 86 -10.91 -2.39 7.71
CA ARG A 86 -11.76 -3.10 6.75
C ARG A 86 -11.34 -2.83 5.31
N SER A 87 -11.11 -1.55 4.96
CA SER A 87 -10.62 -1.14 3.64
C SER A 87 -9.23 -1.70 3.34
N THR A 88 -8.36 -1.80 4.34
CA THR A 88 -7.03 -2.40 4.20
C THR A 88 -7.13 -3.87 3.78
N LEU A 89 -7.93 -4.66 4.49
CA LEU A 89 -8.15 -6.07 4.14
C LEU A 89 -8.81 -6.21 2.76
N ALA A 90 -9.83 -5.41 2.48
CA ALA A 90 -10.56 -5.46 1.21
C ALA A 90 -9.67 -5.12 0.01
N ALA A 91 -8.75 -4.15 0.15
CA ALA A 91 -7.81 -3.78 -0.91
C ALA A 91 -6.73 -4.85 -1.12
N ILE A 92 -6.18 -5.41 -0.03
CA ILE A 92 -5.14 -6.44 -0.12
C ILE A 92 -5.66 -7.68 -0.86
N LYS A 93 -6.91 -8.09 -0.60
CA LYS A 93 -7.53 -9.24 -1.29
C LYS A 93 -7.65 -9.08 -2.80
N GLN A 94 -7.70 -7.84 -3.29
CA GLN A 94 -7.85 -7.55 -4.72
C GLN A 94 -6.51 -7.42 -5.45
N LEU A 95 -5.41 -7.27 -4.72
CA LEU A 95 -4.12 -6.89 -5.29
C LEU A 95 -3.03 -7.88 -4.84
N PRO A 96 -2.64 -8.83 -5.70
CA PRO A 96 -1.68 -9.89 -5.35
C PRO A 96 -0.32 -9.38 -4.83
N LEU A 97 0.13 -8.20 -5.27
CA LEU A 97 1.39 -7.59 -4.82
C LEU A 97 1.26 -6.75 -3.54
N ALA A 98 0.06 -6.52 -3.01
CA ALA A 98 -0.13 -5.65 -1.86
C ALA A 98 0.61 -6.15 -0.61
N VAL A 99 0.46 -7.44 -0.24
CA VAL A 99 1.18 -8.00 0.91
C VAL A 99 2.69 -7.95 0.73
N PRO A 100 3.29 -8.43 -0.38
CA PRO A 100 4.72 -8.30 -0.62
C PRO A 100 5.24 -6.86 -0.50
N LEU A 101 4.50 -5.87 -1.01
CA LEU A 101 4.90 -4.46 -0.97
C LEU A 101 4.90 -3.90 0.46
N LEU A 102 3.84 -4.20 1.24
CA LEU A 102 3.71 -3.71 2.61
C LEU A 102 4.72 -4.36 3.55
N THR A 103 5.03 -5.64 3.33
CA THR A 103 5.98 -6.42 4.15
C THR A 103 7.43 -6.26 3.71
N ARG A 104 7.68 -5.76 2.49
CA ARG A 104 8.99 -5.81 1.84
C ARG A 104 9.51 -7.23 1.76
N ASP A 105 8.67 -8.13 1.27
CA ASP A 105 8.94 -9.58 1.24
C ASP A 105 10.30 -9.90 0.58
N GLU A 106 11.20 -10.53 1.35
CA GLU A 106 12.55 -10.87 0.88
C GLU A 106 12.58 -11.96 -0.19
N HIS A 107 11.58 -12.83 -0.26
CA HIS A 107 11.47 -13.83 -1.31
C HIS A 107 11.08 -13.17 -2.63
N ILE A 108 10.19 -12.17 -2.58
CA ILE A 108 9.74 -11.42 -3.76
C ILE A 108 10.78 -10.41 -4.22
N PHE A 109 11.28 -9.54 -3.34
CA PHE A 109 12.18 -8.46 -3.74
C PHE A 109 13.67 -8.81 -3.60
N GLY A 110 14.04 -9.76 -2.74
CA GLY A 110 15.39 -10.31 -2.65
C GLY A 110 16.49 -9.25 -2.63
N LYS A 111 17.42 -9.34 -3.59
CA LYS A 111 18.58 -8.42 -3.67
C LYS A 111 18.16 -6.96 -3.93
N TYR A 112 16.97 -6.69 -4.46
CA TYR A 112 16.48 -5.33 -4.68
C TYR A 112 16.43 -4.52 -3.38
N LEU A 113 15.99 -5.13 -2.27
CA LEU A 113 15.87 -4.47 -0.96
C LEU A 113 17.22 -3.96 -0.42
N ARG A 114 18.33 -4.56 -0.87
CA ARG A 114 19.70 -4.19 -0.47
C ARG A 114 20.34 -3.16 -1.39
N LYS A 115 19.66 -2.78 -2.48
CA LYS A 115 20.20 -1.79 -3.43
C LYS A 115 20.12 -0.39 -2.83
N PRO A 116 21.20 0.40 -2.89
CA PRO A 116 21.15 1.81 -2.53
C PRO A 116 20.08 2.55 -3.34
N GLY A 117 19.33 3.42 -2.67
CA GLY A 117 18.28 4.24 -3.31
C GLY A 117 17.05 3.46 -3.78
N ASN A 118 16.85 2.21 -3.35
CA ASN A 118 15.61 1.48 -3.66
C ASN A 118 14.38 2.21 -3.11
N VAL A 119 13.24 2.03 -3.78
CA VAL A 119 12.00 2.79 -3.51
C VAL A 119 11.56 2.66 -2.05
N PHE A 120 11.71 1.50 -1.41
CA PHE A 120 11.27 1.29 -0.03
C PHE A 120 12.01 2.14 1.00
N THR A 121 13.28 2.47 0.76
CA THR A 121 14.07 3.36 1.64
C THR A 121 13.62 4.82 1.54
N GLN A 122 13.01 5.20 0.43
CA GLN A 122 12.49 6.55 0.20
C GLN A 122 11.05 6.71 0.71
N LEU A 123 10.33 5.59 0.88
CA LEU A 123 8.95 5.56 1.40
C LEU A 123 8.86 5.52 2.92
N THR A 124 9.99 5.34 3.65
CA THR A 124 9.99 5.38 5.11
C THR A 124 9.82 6.80 5.62
N ASN A 125 8.61 7.16 6.06
CA ASN A 125 8.37 8.42 6.75
C ASN A 125 7.55 8.22 8.03
N VAL A 126 8.12 8.77 9.13
CA VAL A 126 7.54 9.40 10.33
C VAL A 126 6.13 8.97 10.75
N SER A 127 5.94 8.59 12.02
CA SER A 127 4.66 8.12 12.58
C SER A 127 3.49 9.04 12.21
N VAL A 128 2.69 8.62 11.22
CA VAL A 128 1.54 9.41 10.76
C VAL A 128 0.27 9.10 11.55
N THR A 129 0.25 7.96 12.22
CA THR A 129 -0.92 7.47 12.97
C THR A 129 -1.32 8.45 14.07
N ARG A 130 -0.35 8.97 14.83
CA ARG A 130 -0.60 9.91 15.93
C ARG A 130 -1.26 11.20 15.44
N ASP A 131 -0.66 11.87 14.45
CA ASP A 131 -1.17 13.14 13.94
C ASP A 131 -2.52 12.98 13.24
N PHE A 132 -2.71 11.86 12.54
CA PHE A 132 -4.00 11.50 11.98
C PHE A 132 -5.08 11.35 13.07
N LEU A 133 -4.82 10.58 14.12
CA LEU A 133 -5.77 10.37 15.22
C LEU A 133 -6.08 11.68 15.97
N GLN A 134 -5.08 12.53 16.15
CA GLN A 134 -5.26 13.86 16.74
C GLN A 134 -6.23 14.71 15.89
N ALA A 135 -6.03 14.74 14.57
CA ALA A 135 -6.89 15.51 13.67
C ALA A 135 -8.32 14.93 13.60
N MET A 136 -8.47 13.61 13.65
CA MET A 136 -9.78 12.93 13.74
C MET A 136 -10.53 13.27 15.04
N ARG A 137 -9.82 13.44 16.15
CA ARG A 137 -10.41 13.94 17.40
C ARG A 137 -10.89 15.38 17.26
N GLU A 138 -10.08 16.26 16.67
CA GLU A 138 -10.40 17.68 16.54
C GLU A 138 -11.69 17.92 15.75
N VAL A 139 -12.00 17.05 14.79
CA VAL A 139 -13.27 17.10 14.04
C VAL A 139 -14.43 16.36 14.70
N GLY A 140 -14.22 15.75 15.87
CA GLY A 140 -15.25 15.02 16.62
C GLY A 140 -15.55 13.61 16.10
N ALA A 141 -14.65 13.01 15.31
CA ALA A 141 -14.78 11.63 14.86
C ALA A 141 -14.24 10.62 15.89
N ILE A 142 -13.39 11.07 16.82
CA ILE A 142 -12.84 10.27 17.92
C ILE A 142 -13.14 10.95 19.25
N ARG A 143 -13.48 10.17 20.28
CA ARG A 143 -13.69 10.64 21.65
C ARG A 143 -12.46 11.34 22.25
N ASN A 144 -12.68 12.25 23.18
CA ASN A 144 -11.65 13.12 23.75
C ASN A 144 -10.95 12.56 25.01
N ASP A 145 -11.48 11.51 25.60
CA ASP A 145 -11.05 10.89 26.88
C ASP A 145 -10.12 9.68 26.71
N VAL A 146 -9.63 9.41 25.50
CA VAL A 146 -8.60 8.38 25.22
C VAL A 146 -7.22 9.01 25.04
N SER A 147 -6.14 8.26 25.30
CA SER A 147 -4.78 8.75 24.96
C SER A 147 -4.49 8.51 23.48
N ILE A 148 -4.26 9.59 22.71
CA ILE A 148 -3.92 9.48 21.28
C ILE A 148 -2.55 8.81 21.09
N ASP A 149 -1.57 9.14 21.93
CA ASP A 149 -0.22 8.60 21.80
C ASP A 149 -0.21 7.08 22.07
N ALA A 150 -0.90 6.63 23.13
CA ALA A 150 -1.05 5.20 23.41
C ALA A 150 -1.83 4.49 22.29
N MET A 151 -2.91 5.12 21.79
CA MET A 151 -3.73 4.55 20.73
C MET A 151 -2.93 4.41 19.42
N ALA A 152 -2.12 5.40 19.07
CA ALA A 152 -1.27 5.35 17.89
C ALA A 152 -0.29 4.17 17.96
N VAL A 153 0.36 3.96 19.11
CA VAL A 153 1.26 2.82 19.32
C VAL A 153 0.51 1.49 19.19
N ILE A 154 -0.68 1.36 19.81
CA ILE A 154 -1.50 0.14 19.72
C ILE A 154 -1.88 -0.13 18.26
N MET A 155 -2.40 0.87 17.56
CA MET A 155 -2.82 0.75 16.17
C MET A 155 -1.67 0.38 15.23
N ASP A 156 -0.48 0.94 15.45
CA ASP A 156 0.72 0.56 14.70
C ASP A 156 1.04 -0.93 14.89
N LYS A 157 0.92 -1.47 16.11
CA LYS A 157 1.14 -2.90 16.38
C LYS A 157 0.04 -3.80 15.82
N LEU A 158 -1.22 -3.38 15.90
CA LEU A 158 -2.35 -4.12 15.31
C LEU A 158 -2.22 -4.19 13.79
N SER A 159 -1.78 -3.10 13.16
CA SER A 159 -1.57 -3.07 11.70
C SER A 159 -0.48 -4.05 11.27
N LEU A 160 0.61 -4.17 12.04
CA LEU A 160 1.65 -5.18 11.80
C LEU A 160 1.13 -6.61 11.94
N SER A 161 0.31 -6.89 12.97
CA SER A 161 -0.30 -8.20 13.18
C SER A 161 -1.18 -8.64 12.00
N ILE A 162 -1.97 -7.72 11.43
CA ILE A 162 -2.79 -8.01 10.25
C ILE A 162 -1.91 -8.36 9.05
N ILE A 163 -0.84 -7.59 8.82
CA ILE A 163 0.11 -7.86 7.75
C ILE A 163 0.77 -9.23 7.93
N GLU A 164 1.19 -9.58 9.15
CA GLU A 164 1.76 -10.89 9.47
C GLU A 164 0.77 -12.03 9.21
N ALA A 165 -0.47 -11.91 9.72
CA ALA A 165 -1.53 -12.90 9.51
C ALA A 165 -1.83 -13.13 8.02
N LEU A 166 -1.79 -12.06 7.21
CA LEU A 166 -1.96 -12.13 5.76
C LEU A 166 -0.76 -12.72 5.02
N SER A 167 0.45 -12.57 5.57
CA SER A 167 1.69 -13.08 4.97
C SER A 167 1.90 -14.56 5.23
N SER A 168 1.38 -15.08 6.34
CA SER A 168 1.50 -16.50 6.70
C SER A 168 0.17 -17.08 7.18
N PRO A 169 -0.84 -17.21 6.28
CA PRO A 169 -2.20 -17.60 6.68
C PRO A 169 -2.26 -19.01 7.28
N HIS A 170 -1.35 -19.91 6.87
CA HIS A 170 -1.33 -21.30 7.32
C HIS A 170 -0.74 -21.48 8.73
N THR A 171 -0.03 -20.49 9.25
CA THR A 171 0.49 -20.48 10.61
C THR A 171 -0.35 -19.61 11.54
N ALA A 172 -1.27 -18.81 10.99
CA ALA A 172 -2.17 -17.98 11.77
C ALA A 172 -3.20 -18.86 12.49
N SER A 173 -3.37 -18.66 13.80
CA SER A 173 -4.39 -19.33 14.59
C SER A 173 -5.81 -18.82 14.32
N VAL A 174 -5.94 -17.68 13.64
CA VAL A 174 -7.21 -16.98 13.35
C VAL A 174 -7.20 -16.54 11.89
N GLN A 175 -8.35 -16.64 11.22
CA GLN A 175 -8.47 -16.16 9.84
C GLN A 175 -8.29 -14.63 9.79
N PRO A 176 -7.58 -14.07 8.79
CA PRO A 176 -7.34 -12.62 8.71
C PRO A 176 -8.62 -11.78 8.74
N GLU A 177 -9.71 -12.28 8.16
CA GLU A 177 -11.03 -11.66 8.16
C GLU A 177 -11.61 -11.50 9.56
N GLU A 178 -11.55 -12.58 10.35
CA GLU A 178 -12.05 -12.60 11.71
C GLU A 178 -11.21 -11.69 12.61
N LEU A 179 -9.89 -11.69 12.42
CA LEU A 179 -8.97 -10.81 13.14
C LEU A 179 -9.28 -9.33 12.85
N VAL A 180 -9.37 -8.96 11.57
CA VAL A 180 -9.64 -7.57 11.15
C VAL A 180 -11.00 -7.10 11.64
N GLU A 181 -12.04 -7.92 11.52
CA GLU A 181 -13.38 -7.56 11.98
C GLU A 181 -13.43 -7.41 13.51
N THR A 182 -12.74 -8.27 14.24
CA THR A 182 -12.62 -8.16 15.70
C THR A 182 -11.91 -6.86 16.11
N ILE A 183 -10.78 -6.55 15.48
CA ILE A 183 -10.05 -5.29 15.70
C ILE A 183 -10.93 -4.09 15.36
N ALA A 184 -11.61 -4.11 14.21
CA ALA A 184 -12.48 -3.03 13.75
C ALA A 184 -13.58 -2.75 14.78
N ARG A 185 -14.29 -3.78 15.26
CA ARG A 185 -15.33 -3.63 16.30
C ARG A 185 -14.78 -3.09 17.61
N MET A 186 -13.62 -3.58 18.06
CA MET A 186 -12.99 -3.07 19.28
C MET A 186 -12.64 -1.59 19.16
N LEU A 187 -12.06 -1.18 18.04
CA LEU A 187 -11.70 0.22 17.80
C LEU A 187 -12.93 1.11 17.64
N GLU A 188 -13.97 0.62 16.98
CA GLU A 188 -15.23 1.35 16.82
C GLU A 188 -15.87 1.62 18.18
N ALA A 189 -16.06 0.58 19.00
CA ALA A 189 -16.63 0.70 20.33
C ALA A 189 -15.76 1.56 21.27
N MET A 190 -14.43 1.51 21.09
CA MET A 190 -13.50 2.24 21.93
C MET A 190 -13.37 3.70 21.52
N LEU A 191 -13.36 4.03 20.23
CA LEU A 191 -12.95 5.36 19.72
C LEU A 191 -14.11 6.22 19.23
N THR A 192 -15.17 5.63 18.68
CA THR A 192 -16.25 6.36 18.02
C THR A 192 -17.30 6.80 19.04
N PRO A 193 -17.48 8.10 19.30
CA PRO A 193 -18.51 8.58 20.23
C PRO A 193 -19.93 8.48 19.63
N GLU A 194 -20.95 8.50 20.48
CA GLU A 194 -22.32 8.74 20.02
C GLU A 194 -22.41 10.12 19.35
N GLY A 195 -23.03 10.18 18.16
CA GLY A 195 -23.10 11.42 17.37
C GLY A 195 -21.77 11.83 16.73
N ALA A 196 -20.81 10.91 16.56
CA ALA A 196 -19.55 11.17 15.88
C ALA A 196 -19.75 11.85 14.52
N ASN A 197 -18.89 12.84 14.23
CA ASN A 197 -18.90 13.54 12.95
C ASN A 197 -18.19 12.73 11.86
N LEU A 198 -18.85 11.67 11.38
CA LEU A 198 -18.30 10.75 10.38
C LEU A 198 -17.98 11.45 9.06
N GLU A 199 -18.81 12.41 8.65
CA GLU A 199 -18.58 13.20 7.43
C GLU A 199 -17.26 13.98 7.50
N ALA A 200 -16.98 14.64 8.63
CA ALA A 200 -15.72 15.35 8.81
C ALA A 200 -14.52 14.38 8.92
N GLY A 201 -14.68 13.25 9.62
CA GLY A 201 -13.66 12.21 9.67
C GLY A 201 -13.33 11.64 8.29
N LYS A 202 -14.35 11.41 7.47
CA LYS A 202 -14.24 10.96 6.09
C LYS A 202 -13.52 11.99 5.21
N ALA A 203 -13.93 13.25 5.29
CA ALA A 203 -13.30 14.34 4.54
C ALA A 203 -11.80 14.48 4.87
N LEU A 204 -11.45 14.39 6.16
CA LEU A 204 -10.07 14.45 6.63
C LEU A 204 -9.22 13.30 6.07
N LEU A 205 -9.77 12.08 6.08
CA LEU A 205 -9.08 10.92 5.53
C LEU A 205 -8.86 11.07 4.01
N ASN A 206 -9.87 11.55 3.29
CA ASN A 206 -9.76 11.80 1.85
C ASN A 206 -8.70 12.85 1.52
N ASP A 207 -8.59 13.92 2.29
CA ASP A 207 -7.51 14.90 2.17
C ASP A 207 -6.14 14.27 2.40
N TRP A 208 -6.03 13.44 3.44
CA TRP A 208 -4.79 12.78 3.78
C TRP A 208 -4.33 11.80 2.68
N LEU A 209 -5.26 11.03 2.09
CA LEU A 209 -4.96 10.17 0.94
C LEU A 209 -4.50 10.96 -0.28
N ARG A 210 -5.18 12.07 -0.61
CA ARG A 210 -4.79 12.95 -1.73
C ARG A 210 -3.36 13.44 -1.57
N GLN A 211 -2.99 13.90 -0.38
CA GLN A 211 -1.61 14.35 -0.09
C GLN A 211 -0.61 13.19 -0.24
N ARG A 212 -0.96 11.99 0.23
CA ARG A 212 -0.10 10.82 0.15
C ARG A 212 0.10 10.34 -1.30
N GLN A 213 -0.94 10.36 -2.12
CA GLN A 213 -0.86 10.07 -3.56
C GLN A 213 0.01 11.10 -4.30
N ALA A 214 -0.18 12.39 -4.03
CA ALA A 214 0.64 13.45 -4.62
C ALA A 214 2.13 13.30 -4.26
N ARG A 215 2.41 12.95 -3.00
CA ARG A 215 3.77 12.66 -2.55
C ARG A 215 4.38 11.46 -3.27
N LEU A 216 3.61 10.38 -3.42
CA LEU A 216 4.06 9.17 -4.12
C LEU A 216 4.37 9.46 -5.60
N ALA A 217 3.52 10.24 -6.27
CA ALA A 217 3.74 10.69 -7.64
C ALA A 217 5.01 11.56 -7.77
N SER A 218 5.23 12.50 -6.84
CA SER A 218 6.46 13.30 -6.81
C SER A 218 7.71 12.44 -6.60
N LEU A 219 7.63 11.41 -5.75
CA LEU A 219 8.74 10.51 -5.47
C LEU A 219 9.08 9.63 -6.68
N LYS A 220 8.06 9.20 -7.43
CA LYS A 220 8.23 8.49 -8.71
C LYS A 220 9.06 9.31 -9.69
N GLU A 221 8.72 10.59 -9.85
CA GLU A 221 9.44 11.49 -10.76
C GLU A 221 10.87 11.79 -10.28
N GLN A 222 11.08 11.94 -8.96
CA GLN A 222 12.43 12.09 -8.41
C GLN A 222 13.29 10.84 -8.66
N THR A 223 12.78 9.65 -8.34
CA THR A 223 13.48 8.38 -8.55
C THR A 223 13.85 8.20 -10.02
N LYS A 224 12.93 8.51 -10.93
CA LYS A 224 13.17 8.45 -12.38
C LYS A 224 14.27 9.42 -12.85
N ARG A 225 14.42 10.59 -12.23
CA ARG A 225 15.49 11.55 -12.52
C ARG A 225 16.83 11.09 -11.99
N GLU A 226 16.86 10.51 -10.79
CA GLU A 226 18.09 9.97 -10.17
C GLU A 226 18.66 8.79 -10.95
N ARG A 227 17.82 7.91 -11.50
CA ARG A 227 18.24 6.78 -12.34
C ARG A 227 18.83 7.17 -13.70
N LYS A 228 18.54 8.38 -14.18
CA LYS A 228 19.04 8.91 -15.47
C LYS A 228 20.40 9.62 -15.36
N ARG A 229 20.89 9.85 -14.14
CA ARG A 229 22.18 10.49 -13.85
C ARG A 229 23.25 9.43 -13.68
#